data_AF-A0A7L2AUV6-F1
#
_entry.id   AF-A0A7L2AUV6-F1
#
_cell.length_a   1.000
_cell.length_b   1.000
_cell.length_c   1.000
_cell.angle_alpha   90.00
_cell.angle_beta   90.00
_cell.angle_gamma   90.00
#
_symmetry.space_group_name_H-M   'P 1'
#
loop_
_entity.id
_entity.type
_entity.pdbx_description
1 polymer ?
#
loop_
_entity_poly.entity_id
_entity_poly.type
_entity_poly.pdbx_seq_one_letter_code
_entity_poly.pdbx_strand_id
1 'polypeptide(L)'
;MSGPEAAEANGGLTGKQQDSLDLLERCGVCRERLRAEREPRLLPCLHSVCRGCLRVEPGPDAAPAPDGSVVDCPICKHQCQLKDVVENYFLKDTEAETSATSQASSQCCTSCEDNAPATSYCVECSEPLCETCVEAHQRVKYTKDHTVRATGSSKAKEEHAVYCSVHKQEPLALFCNTCDTLTCRDCQLSMHKDHQYQFLEDAVKNQRKVLATLVKRLGDKHANLQRSTKEVCNFIRQVTDVQKRVQVDVKMAILQIMKELNKRSRVLVSDAQRVAEGQQEKLEKQHWAMTRMQRHQEHILR
;
A
#
# COMPACT_ATOMS: atom_id res chain seq x y z
N MET A 1 26.29 -41.83 -2.73
CA MET A 1 26.52 -40.70 -3.66
C MET A 1 25.22 -40.40 -4.38
N SER A 2 24.43 -39.46 -3.86
CA SER A 2 23.33 -38.75 -4.54
C SER A 2 22.76 -37.78 -3.49
N GLY A 3 23.17 -36.52 -3.55
CA GLY A 3 22.66 -35.44 -2.69
C GLY A 3 21.42 -34.79 -3.32
N PRO A 4 20.59 -34.05 -2.56
CA PRO A 4 19.47 -33.32 -3.12
C PRO A 4 19.90 -31.94 -3.60
N GLU A 5 19.48 -31.61 -4.82
CA GLU A 5 19.61 -30.30 -5.46
C GLU A 5 18.87 -29.22 -4.68
N ALA A 6 19.55 -28.10 -4.43
CA ALA A 6 18.97 -26.86 -3.95
C ALA A 6 18.36 -26.11 -5.13
N ALA A 7 17.03 -25.96 -5.13
CA ALA A 7 16.33 -25.08 -6.07
C ALA A 7 16.46 -23.62 -5.62
N GLU A 8 17.25 -22.84 -6.35
CA GLU A 8 17.35 -21.39 -6.21
C GLU A 8 16.04 -20.73 -6.71
N ALA A 9 15.26 -20.18 -5.79
CA ALA A 9 14.12 -19.31 -6.11
C ALA A 9 14.61 -17.87 -6.29
N ASN A 10 15.04 -17.53 -7.50
CA ASN A 10 15.41 -16.16 -7.87
C ASN A 10 14.41 -15.65 -8.93
N GLY A 11 13.40 -14.90 -8.50
CA GLY A 11 12.41 -14.30 -9.41
C GLY A 11 11.13 -13.86 -8.70
N GLY A 12 11.10 -12.67 -8.10
CA GLY A 12 9.91 -12.22 -7.37
C GLY A 12 9.85 -10.75 -6.97
N LEU A 13 10.58 -9.85 -7.64
CA LEU A 13 10.59 -8.42 -7.31
C LEU A 13 10.00 -7.50 -8.38
N THR A 14 9.90 -7.94 -9.65
CA THR A 14 9.39 -7.10 -10.75
C THR A 14 7.87 -7.15 -10.92
N GLY A 15 7.23 -8.31 -10.70
CA GLY A 15 5.78 -8.48 -10.91
C GLY A 15 4.88 -7.68 -9.95
N LYS A 16 5.27 -7.52 -8.68
CA LYS A 16 4.47 -6.78 -7.68
C LYS A 16 4.44 -5.27 -7.93
N GLN A 17 5.46 -4.71 -8.57
CA GLN A 17 5.50 -3.28 -8.90
C GLN A 17 4.58 -2.96 -10.08
N GLN A 18 4.52 -3.84 -11.09
CA GLN A 18 3.65 -3.66 -12.26
C GLN A 18 2.16 -3.66 -11.88
N ASP A 19 1.72 -4.60 -11.04
CA ASP A 19 0.33 -4.70 -10.59
C ASP A 19 -0.11 -3.51 -9.74
N SER A 20 0.81 -2.95 -8.92
CA SER A 20 0.51 -1.79 -8.10
C SER A 20 0.40 -0.51 -8.93
N LEU A 21 1.13 -0.39 -10.04
CA LEU A 21 1.08 0.77 -10.93
C LEU A 21 -0.19 0.78 -11.79
N ASP A 22 -0.65 -0.39 -12.26
CA ASP A 22 -1.92 -0.50 -13.01
C ASP A 22 -3.13 -0.07 -12.16
N LEU A 23 -3.08 -0.27 -10.84
CA LEU A 23 -4.12 0.22 -9.93
C LEU A 23 -4.17 1.75 -9.82
N LEU A 24 -3.05 2.46 -10.02
CA LEU A 24 -3.00 3.93 -9.97
C LEU A 24 -3.57 4.58 -11.23
N GLU A 25 -3.61 3.85 -12.36
CA GLU A 25 -4.16 4.30 -13.64
C GLU A 25 -5.66 4.02 -13.79
N ARG A 26 -6.29 3.45 -12.76
CA ARG A 26 -7.71 3.09 -12.77
C ARG A 26 -8.48 3.93 -11.77
N CYS A 27 -9.74 4.19 -12.09
CA CYS A 27 -10.63 4.90 -11.19
C CYS A 27 -10.87 4.03 -9.96
N GLY A 28 -10.64 4.55 -8.76
CA GLY A 28 -10.86 3.76 -7.55
C GLY A 28 -12.34 3.44 -7.22
N VAL A 29 -13.29 3.89 -8.06
CA VAL A 29 -14.72 3.55 -7.96
C VAL A 29 -15.13 2.56 -9.06
N CYS A 30 -15.17 3.01 -10.33
CA CYS A 30 -15.61 2.15 -11.45
C CYS A 30 -14.52 1.18 -11.95
N ARG A 31 -13.27 1.31 -11.48
CA ARG A 31 -12.10 0.48 -11.86
C ARG A 31 -11.71 0.48 -13.34
N GLU A 32 -12.41 1.28 -14.13
CA GLU A 32 -12.06 1.58 -15.51
C GLU A 32 -10.83 2.48 -15.56
N ARG A 33 -10.05 2.37 -16.64
CA ARG A 33 -8.85 3.18 -16.86
C ARG A 33 -9.20 4.67 -16.90
N LEU A 34 -8.38 5.48 -16.24
CA LEU A 34 -8.49 6.93 -16.20
C LEU A 34 -7.76 7.51 -17.41
N ARG A 35 -8.53 7.92 -18.42
CA ARG A 35 -8.07 8.58 -19.65
C ARG A 35 -8.51 10.04 -19.68
N ALA A 36 -7.97 10.84 -20.59
CA ALA A 36 -8.21 12.28 -20.63
C ALA A 36 -9.72 12.60 -20.77
N GLU A 37 -10.48 11.81 -21.52
CA GLU A 37 -11.91 12.05 -21.78
C GLU A 37 -12.79 11.81 -20.54
N ARG A 38 -12.25 11.10 -19.54
CA ARG A 38 -12.94 10.81 -18.28
C ARG A 38 -12.67 11.86 -17.20
N GLU A 39 -11.90 12.89 -17.55
CA GLU A 39 -11.52 14.01 -16.68
C GLU A 39 -11.07 13.52 -15.29
N PRO A 40 -9.92 12.82 -15.21
CA PRO A 40 -9.47 12.23 -13.96
C PRO A 40 -9.16 13.33 -12.94
N ARG A 41 -9.67 13.15 -11.73
CA ARG A 41 -9.51 14.05 -10.58
C ARG A 41 -8.65 13.37 -9.51
N LEU A 42 -7.78 14.14 -8.89
CA LEU A 42 -6.95 13.73 -7.76
C LEU A 42 -7.41 14.47 -6.51
N LEU A 43 -7.86 13.71 -5.50
CA LEU A 43 -8.32 14.27 -4.24
C LEU A 43 -7.13 14.50 -3.28
N PRO A 44 -7.26 15.37 -2.26
CA PRO A 44 -6.21 15.59 -1.24
C PRO A 44 -5.76 14.34 -0.49
N CYS A 45 -6.62 13.32 -0.40
CA CYS A 45 -6.28 12.00 0.13
C CYS A 45 -5.45 11.13 -0.83
N LEU A 46 -5.02 11.68 -1.98
CA LEU A 46 -4.25 11.06 -3.05
C LEU A 46 -4.94 9.92 -3.81
N HIS A 47 -6.27 9.82 -3.70
CA HIS A 47 -7.06 8.92 -4.50
C HIS A 47 -7.47 9.54 -5.84
N SER A 48 -7.37 8.75 -6.90
CA SER A 48 -7.76 9.13 -8.26
C SER A 48 -9.14 8.58 -8.63
N VAL A 49 -10.02 9.45 -9.13
CA VAL A 49 -11.36 9.07 -9.60
C VAL A 49 -11.72 9.82 -10.88
N CYS A 50 -12.59 9.26 -11.74
CA CYS A 50 -13.10 10.01 -12.88
C CYS A 50 -14.16 11.02 -12.42
N ARG A 51 -14.38 12.09 -13.19
CA ARG A 51 -15.38 13.11 -12.87
C ARG A 51 -16.78 12.52 -12.65
N GLY A 52 -17.18 11.54 -13.46
CA GLY A 52 -18.48 10.87 -13.33
C GLY A 52 -18.64 10.05 -12.03
N CYS A 53 -17.55 9.60 -11.41
CA CYS A 53 -17.58 8.89 -10.12
C CYS A 53 -17.44 9.83 -8.91
N LEU A 54 -17.04 11.08 -9.12
CA LEU A 54 -17.00 12.09 -8.06
C LEU A 54 -18.41 12.70 -7.91
N ARG A 55 -19.21 12.10 -7.03
CA ARG A 55 -20.54 12.65 -6.71
C ARG A 55 -20.37 13.92 -5.87
N VAL A 56 -20.79 15.04 -6.44
CA VAL A 56 -20.98 16.29 -5.70
C VAL A 56 -22.46 16.33 -5.36
N GLU A 57 -22.84 15.82 -4.19
CA GLU A 57 -24.23 15.94 -3.73
C GLU A 57 -24.46 17.42 -3.36
N PRO A 58 -25.39 18.14 -4.01
CA PRO A 58 -25.87 19.41 -3.47
C PRO A 58 -26.66 19.09 -2.19
N GLY A 59 -26.24 19.64 -1.05
CA GLY A 59 -26.96 19.44 0.21
C GLY A 59 -28.44 19.82 0.07
N PRO A 60 -29.38 19.04 0.65
CA PRO A 60 -30.82 19.17 0.38
C PRO A 60 -31.45 20.51 0.78
N ASP A 61 -30.74 21.37 1.53
CA ASP A 61 -31.24 22.66 2.03
C ASP A 61 -30.28 23.86 1.79
N ALA A 62 -29.30 23.75 0.89
CA ALA A 62 -28.33 24.82 0.70
C ALA A 62 -28.79 25.82 -0.38
N ALA A 63 -29.15 27.03 0.06
CA ALA A 63 -29.02 28.25 -0.75
C ALA A 63 -27.66 28.27 -1.48
N PRO A 64 -27.50 28.97 -2.63
CA PRO A 64 -26.24 28.99 -3.37
C PRO A 64 -25.12 29.54 -2.47
N ALA A 65 -24.38 28.64 -1.83
CA ALA A 65 -23.30 29.01 -0.94
C ALA A 65 -22.07 29.31 -1.81
N PRO A 66 -21.44 30.48 -1.64
CA PRO A 66 -20.25 30.86 -2.39
C PRO A 66 -19.08 29.99 -1.92
N ASP A 67 -18.32 29.40 -2.85
CA ASP A 67 -16.97 28.84 -2.65
C ASP A 67 -16.75 27.70 -1.63
N GLY A 68 -17.82 27.07 -1.12
CA GLY A 68 -17.73 26.15 0.03
C GLY A 68 -18.13 24.68 -0.18
N SER A 69 -18.33 24.20 -1.41
CA SER A 69 -18.80 22.84 -1.63
C SER A 69 -17.81 21.79 -1.11
N VAL A 70 -18.25 21.00 -0.14
CA VAL A 70 -17.49 19.90 0.45
C VAL A 70 -17.83 18.59 -0.27
N VAL A 71 -16.82 17.76 -0.50
CA VAL A 71 -16.96 16.45 -1.14
C VAL A 71 -16.23 15.37 -0.35
N ASP A 72 -16.83 14.19 -0.27
CA ASP A 72 -16.22 13.03 0.37
C ASP A 72 -15.54 12.16 -0.67
N CYS A 73 -14.31 11.71 -0.36
CA CYS A 73 -13.66 10.70 -1.16
C CYS A 73 -14.51 9.42 -1.18
N PRO A 74 -14.90 8.90 -2.35
CA PRO A 74 -15.76 7.72 -2.43
C PRO A 74 -15.06 6.44 -1.91
N ILE A 75 -13.72 6.46 -1.81
CA ILE A 75 -12.89 5.31 -1.43
C ILE A 75 -12.61 5.30 0.08
N CYS A 76 -12.02 6.37 0.62
CA CYS A 76 -11.63 6.43 2.04
C CYS A 76 -12.54 7.28 2.92
N LYS A 77 -13.59 7.89 2.35
CA LYS A 77 -14.53 8.80 3.04
C LYS A 77 -13.87 10.03 3.67
N HIS A 78 -12.67 10.39 3.21
CA HIS A 78 -12.02 11.62 3.62
C HIS A 78 -12.76 12.82 3.02
N GLN A 79 -13.23 13.70 3.89
CA GLN A 79 -13.92 14.92 3.55
C GLN A 79 -12.92 16.00 3.12
N CYS A 80 -13.15 16.64 1.98
CA CYS A 80 -12.29 17.69 1.44
C CYS A 80 -13.09 18.79 0.72
N GLN A 81 -12.50 19.96 0.52
CA GLN A 81 -13.15 21.03 -0.23
C GLN A 81 -13.01 20.76 -1.73
N LEU A 82 -14.06 21.02 -2.51
CA LEU A 82 -14.05 20.75 -3.96
C LEU A 82 -12.96 21.56 -4.68
N LYS A 83 -12.62 22.75 -4.18
CA LYS A 83 -11.53 23.59 -4.73
C LYS A 83 -10.14 22.98 -4.56
N ASP A 84 -9.95 22.08 -3.60
CA ASP A 84 -8.69 21.38 -3.35
C ASP A 84 -8.57 20.11 -4.22
N VAL A 85 -9.62 19.75 -4.97
CA VAL A 85 -9.62 18.64 -5.92
C VAL A 85 -9.07 19.12 -7.25
N VAL A 86 -7.91 18.58 -7.63
CA VAL A 86 -7.20 19.00 -8.85
C VAL A 86 -7.40 18.01 -9.98
N GLU A 87 -7.16 18.45 -11.21
CA GLU A 87 -7.01 17.52 -12.35
C GLU A 87 -5.79 16.64 -12.13
N ASN A 88 -5.91 15.36 -12.49
CA ASN A 88 -4.79 14.44 -12.41
C ASN A 88 -3.91 14.56 -13.66
N TYR A 89 -2.93 15.47 -13.61
CA TYR A 89 -1.98 15.71 -14.71
C TYR A 89 -1.04 14.52 -15.00
N PHE A 90 -0.91 13.54 -14.09
CA PHE A 90 -0.09 12.34 -14.36
C PHE A 90 -0.66 11.43 -15.46
N LEU A 91 -1.94 11.61 -15.80
CA LEU A 91 -2.67 10.73 -16.72
C LEU A 91 -3.01 11.41 -18.06
N LYS A 92 -2.48 12.61 -18.31
CA LYS A 92 -2.68 13.30 -19.60
C LYS A 92 -1.79 12.74 -20.73
N ASP A 93 -0.73 11.98 -20.40
CA ASP A 93 0.29 11.55 -21.37
C ASP A 93 0.16 10.08 -21.84
N THR A 94 -0.72 9.27 -21.23
CA THR A 94 -0.78 7.82 -21.53
C THR A 94 -1.42 7.46 -22.88
N GLU A 95 -1.99 8.44 -23.60
CA GLU A 95 -2.61 8.23 -24.92
C GLU A 95 -1.60 8.32 -26.08
N ALA A 96 -0.54 9.12 -25.95
CA ALA A 96 0.47 9.26 -26.99
C ALA A 96 1.41 8.04 -27.09
N GLU A 97 1.70 7.38 -25.96
CA GLU A 97 2.59 6.22 -25.94
C GLU A 97 1.90 4.91 -26.35
N THR A 98 0.58 4.77 -26.11
CA THR A 98 -0.15 3.53 -26.42
C THR A 98 -0.78 3.51 -27.81
N SER A 99 -0.95 4.67 -28.45
CA SER A 99 -1.43 4.77 -29.84
C SER A 99 -0.30 4.73 -30.88
N ALA A 100 0.96 4.95 -30.44
CA ALA A 100 2.13 4.96 -31.31
C ALA A 100 2.64 3.55 -31.69
N THR A 101 2.10 2.47 -31.10
CA THR A 101 2.52 1.10 -31.43
C THR A 101 1.72 0.46 -32.58
N SER A 102 0.75 1.16 -33.19
CA SER A 102 -0.10 0.58 -34.24
C SER A 102 -0.32 1.43 -35.49
N GLN A 103 0.28 2.62 -35.61
CA GLN A 103 0.35 3.36 -36.89
C GLN A 103 1.69 4.09 -37.06
N ALA A 104 2.75 3.34 -37.35
CA ALA A 104 3.92 3.90 -38.02
C ALA A 104 3.56 4.14 -39.50
N SER A 105 2.90 5.28 -39.80
CA SER A 105 2.93 5.80 -41.15
C SER A 105 4.35 6.30 -41.41
N SER A 106 5.18 5.47 -42.04
CA SER A 106 6.49 5.87 -42.54
C SER A 106 6.32 7.10 -43.43
N GLN A 107 6.64 8.29 -42.90
CA GLN A 107 6.58 9.52 -43.69
C GLN A 107 7.65 9.45 -44.79
N CYS A 108 7.29 9.79 -46.03
CA CYS A 108 8.21 9.85 -47.16
C CYS A 108 8.75 11.27 -47.35
N CYS A 109 9.95 11.37 -47.89
CA CYS A 109 10.57 12.63 -48.27
C CYS A 109 9.74 13.32 -49.35
N THR A 110 9.42 14.60 -49.14
CA THR A 110 8.61 15.40 -50.08
C THR A 110 9.46 16.16 -51.09
N SER A 111 10.78 16.17 -50.92
CA SER A 111 11.72 16.98 -51.71
C SER A 111 12.59 16.13 -52.64
N CYS A 112 12.25 14.84 -52.82
CA CYS A 112 12.86 13.95 -53.82
C CYS A 112 11.77 13.24 -54.65
N GLU A 113 12.13 12.83 -55.87
CA GLU A 113 11.22 12.07 -56.75
C GLU A 113 11.09 10.59 -56.34
N ASP A 114 11.99 10.10 -55.49
CA ASP A 114 12.10 8.68 -55.10
C ASP A 114 11.13 8.26 -53.97
N ASN A 115 10.35 9.18 -53.39
CA ASN A 115 9.51 8.94 -52.21
C ASN A 115 10.24 8.16 -51.09
N ALA A 116 11.54 8.39 -50.95
CA ALA A 116 12.39 7.69 -50.00
C ALA A 116 11.89 7.94 -48.56
N PRO A 117 12.03 6.98 -47.64
CA PRO A 117 11.62 7.17 -46.25
C PRO A 117 12.34 8.38 -45.64
N ALA A 118 11.57 9.27 -45.03
CA ALA A 118 12.11 10.47 -44.41
C ALA A 118 12.86 10.09 -43.13
N THR A 119 14.15 10.38 -43.12
CA THR A 119 15.03 10.13 -41.96
C THR A 119 15.12 11.36 -41.06
N SER A 120 14.76 12.54 -41.57
CA SER A 120 14.80 13.80 -40.83
C SER A 120 13.64 14.74 -41.19
N TYR A 121 13.46 15.80 -40.41
CA TYR A 121 12.47 16.84 -40.59
C TYR A 121 13.10 18.23 -40.42
N CYS A 122 12.89 19.11 -41.40
CA CYS A 122 13.35 20.50 -41.32
C CYS A 122 12.27 21.37 -40.66
N VAL A 123 12.61 22.06 -39.57
CA VAL A 123 11.63 22.86 -38.80
C VAL A 123 11.19 24.10 -39.59
N GLU A 124 12.12 24.79 -40.23
CA GLU A 124 11.89 26.05 -40.92
C GLU A 124 11.17 25.87 -42.27
N CYS A 125 11.38 24.72 -42.92
CA CYS A 125 10.68 24.37 -44.17
C CYS A 125 9.41 23.56 -43.91
N SER A 126 9.23 23.01 -42.71
CA SER A 126 8.14 22.11 -42.35
C SER A 126 8.02 20.86 -43.26
N GLU A 127 9.14 20.39 -43.80
CA GLU A 127 9.20 19.29 -44.76
C GLU A 127 9.99 18.08 -44.21
N PRO A 128 9.47 16.84 -44.39
CA PRO A 128 10.22 15.61 -44.12
C PRO A 128 11.23 15.35 -45.24
N LEU A 129 12.48 15.06 -44.86
CA LEU A 129 13.61 14.88 -45.77
C LEU A 129 14.26 13.50 -45.56
N CYS A 130 14.62 12.83 -46.65
CA CYS A 130 15.52 11.68 -46.60
C CYS A 130 16.98 12.15 -46.43
N GLU A 131 17.89 11.22 -46.12
CA GLU A 131 19.29 11.52 -45.83
C GLU A 131 19.97 12.33 -46.94
N THR A 132 19.76 11.96 -48.20
CA THR A 132 20.31 12.68 -49.36
C THR A 132 19.76 14.10 -49.50
N CYS A 133 18.47 14.30 -49.20
CA CYS A 133 17.86 15.62 -49.21
C CYS A 133 18.36 16.50 -48.07
N VAL A 134 18.62 15.94 -46.88
CA VAL A 134 19.22 16.68 -45.76
C VAL A 134 20.60 17.21 -46.13
N GLU A 135 21.45 16.38 -46.74
CA GLU A 135 22.77 16.82 -47.17
C GLU A 135 22.70 17.93 -48.22
N ALA A 136 21.77 17.83 -49.17
CA ALA A 136 21.54 18.90 -50.15
C ALA A 136 21.03 20.17 -49.47
N HIS A 137 20.10 20.04 -48.54
CA HIS A 137 19.51 21.12 -47.75
C HIS A 137 20.57 21.89 -46.96
N GLN A 138 21.56 21.18 -46.40
CA GLN A 138 22.66 21.77 -45.66
C GLN A 138 23.75 22.41 -46.55
N ARG A 139 23.81 22.05 -47.84
CA ARG A 139 24.75 22.65 -48.81
C ARG A 139 24.22 23.92 -49.45
N VAL A 140 22.90 24.08 -49.57
CA VAL A 140 22.27 25.23 -50.23
C VAL A 140 22.33 26.47 -49.33
N LYS A 141 22.80 27.59 -49.90
CA LYS A 141 23.10 28.85 -49.17
C LYS A 141 21.93 29.37 -48.30
N TYR A 142 20.69 29.11 -48.70
CA TYR A 142 19.49 29.61 -48.02
C TYR A 142 18.97 28.68 -46.92
N THR A 143 19.25 27.39 -47.00
CA THR A 143 18.69 26.35 -46.12
C THR A 143 19.74 25.71 -45.22
N LYS A 144 21.02 26.07 -45.40
CA LYS A 144 22.15 25.52 -44.66
C LYS A 144 22.09 25.72 -43.14
N ASP A 145 21.43 26.79 -42.70
CA ASP A 145 21.31 27.18 -41.29
C ASP A 145 19.97 26.72 -40.69
N HIS A 146 19.16 25.95 -41.43
CA HIS A 146 17.91 25.38 -40.93
C HIS A 146 18.16 24.22 -39.96
N THR A 147 17.29 24.12 -38.96
CA THR A 147 17.31 23.09 -37.93
C THR A 147 16.68 21.81 -38.46
N VAL A 148 17.51 20.82 -38.78
CA VAL A 148 17.07 19.49 -39.23
C VAL A 148 17.12 18.49 -38.06
N ARG A 149 15.98 17.87 -37.74
CA ARG A 149 15.83 16.90 -36.65
C ARG A 149 15.67 15.49 -37.20
N ALA A 150 16.39 14.50 -36.67
CA ALA A 150 16.23 13.10 -37.11
C ALA A 150 14.86 12.54 -36.68
N THR A 151 14.12 11.94 -37.62
CA THR A 151 12.78 11.40 -37.42
C THR A 151 12.78 10.01 -36.77
N GLY A 152 13.97 9.40 -36.56
CA GLY A 152 14.11 8.00 -36.15
C GLY A 152 14.77 7.71 -34.79
N SER A 153 15.30 8.71 -34.09
CA SER A 153 15.83 8.48 -32.74
C SER A 153 15.90 9.79 -32.00
N SER A 154 15.40 9.81 -30.75
CA SER A 154 15.10 11.02 -29.98
C SER A 154 14.07 11.92 -30.67
N LYS A 155 12.80 11.50 -30.65
CA LYS A 155 11.75 12.46 -30.37
C LYS A 155 12.17 13.12 -29.05
N ALA A 156 12.77 14.31 -29.13
CA ALA A 156 12.75 15.23 -28.01
C ALA A 156 11.30 15.17 -27.53
N LYS A 157 11.10 14.74 -26.28
CA LYS A 157 9.83 14.91 -25.60
C LYS A 157 9.32 16.28 -26.03
N GLU A 158 8.25 16.34 -26.82
CA GLU A 158 7.43 17.53 -26.76
C GLU A 158 6.98 17.51 -25.30
N GLU A 159 7.75 18.20 -24.45
CA GLU A 159 7.34 18.48 -23.10
C GLU A 159 6.05 19.25 -23.30
N HIS A 160 4.93 18.57 -23.10
CA HIS A 160 3.60 19.15 -23.22
C HIS A 160 3.51 20.22 -22.14
N ALA A 161 3.87 21.45 -22.53
CA ALA A 161 3.90 22.57 -21.64
C ALA A 161 2.47 22.81 -21.14
N VAL A 162 2.28 22.81 -19.83
CA VAL A 162 1.00 23.18 -19.24
C VAL A 162 0.88 24.69 -19.34
N TYR A 163 -0.18 25.16 -19.98
CA TYR A 163 -0.43 26.59 -20.20
C TYR A 163 -1.13 27.24 -19.02
N CYS A 164 -0.90 28.54 -18.84
CA CYS A 164 -1.55 29.33 -17.81
C CYS A 164 -3.07 29.43 -18.05
N SER A 165 -3.86 29.29 -16.97
CA SER A 165 -5.32 29.42 -17.03
C SER A 165 -5.80 30.84 -17.35
N VAL A 166 -5.01 31.86 -16.98
CA VAL A 166 -5.29 33.28 -17.24
C VAL A 166 -4.70 33.69 -18.59
N HIS A 167 -3.42 33.40 -18.83
CA HIS A 167 -2.69 33.74 -20.06
C HIS A 167 -2.56 32.50 -20.95
N LYS A 168 -3.62 32.17 -21.70
CA LYS A 168 -3.78 30.87 -22.39
C LYS A 168 -2.67 30.47 -23.37
N GLN A 169 -1.87 31.41 -23.86
CA GLN A 169 -0.76 31.15 -24.79
C GLN A 169 0.60 31.09 -24.10
N GLU A 170 0.67 31.43 -22.81
CA GLU A 170 1.91 31.46 -22.06
C GLU A 170 2.10 30.17 -21.25
N PRO A 171 3.22 29.46 -21.42
CA PRO A 171 3.51 28.25 -20.64
C PRO A 171 3.83 28.58 -19.18
N LEU A 172 3.47 27.68 -18.27
CA LEU A 172 3.89 27.74 -16.88
C LEU A 172 5.36 27.34 -16.76
N ALA A 173 6.25 28.33 -16.64
CA ALA A 173 7.71 28.12 -16.64
C ALA A 173 8.42 28.67 -15.38
N LEU A 174 7.68 29.32 -14.47
CA LEU A 174 8.23 29.92 -13.26
C LEU A 174 7.47 29.42 -12.02
N PHE A 175 8.17 29.32 -10.90
CA PHE A 175 7.56 28.99 -9.62
C PHE A 175 7.64 30.19 -8.67
N CYS A 176 6.48 30.63 -8.18
CA CYS A 176 6.38 31.72 -7.21
C CYS A 176 6.61 31.17 -5.80
N ASN A 177 7.75 31.48 -5.18
CA ASN A 177 8.06 31.06 -3.81
C ASN A 177 7.14 31.69 -2.77
N THR A 178 6.64 32.90 -3.03
CA THR A 178 5.73 33.59 -2.11
C THR A 178 4.33 32.97 -2.09
N CYS A 179 3.85 32.49 -3.23
CA CYS A 179 2.51 31.93 -3.37
C CYS A 179 2.48 30.39 -3.39
N ASP A 180 3.63 29.74 -3.48
CA ASP A 180 3.77 28.27 -3.58
C ASP A 180 3.04 27.70 -4.83
N THR A 181 3.08 28.41 -5.96
CA THR A 181 2.36 28.05 -7.19
C THR A 181 3.20 28.21 -8.46
N LEU A 182 2.88 27.39 -9.47
CA LEU A 182 3.41 27.57 -10.83
C LEU A 182 2.73 28.75 -11.53
N THR A 183 3.53 29.50 -12.29
CA THR A 183 3.14 30.75 -12.92
C THR A 183 3.79 30.87 -14.31
N CYS A 184 3.16 31.64 -15.20
CA CYS A 184 3.81 32.09 -16.43
C CYS A 184 4.53 33.43 -16.21
N ARG A 185 5.25 33.90 -17.24
CA ARG A 185 5.97 35.17 -17.21
C ARG A 185 5.03 36.35 -16.93
N ASP A 186 3.88 36.40 -17.61
CA ASP A 186 2.92 37.50 -17.47
C ASP A 186 2.29 37.56 -16.07
N CYS A 187 2.04 36.41 -15.44
CA CYS A 187 1.58 36.34 -14.04
C CYS A 187 2.60 36.95 -13.07
N GLN A 188 3.90 36.70 -13.29
CA GLN A 188 4.98 37.25 -12.45
C GLN A 188 5.14 38.76 -12.60
N LEU A 189 4.85 39.30 -13.78
CA LEU A 189 4.92 40.75 -14.03
C LEU A 189 3.66 41.50 -13.56
N SER A 190 2.55 40.78 -13.33
CA SER A 190 1.26 41.36 -12.95
C SER A 190 0.84 40.96 -11.53
N MET A 191 0.11 39.86 -11.38
CA MET A 191 -0.52 39.45 -10.11
C MET A 191 0.49 39.08 -9.02
N HIS A 192 1.67 38.59 -9.41
CA HIS A 192 2.76 38.21 -8.50
C HIS A 192 3.90 39.21 -8.55
N LYS A 193 3.62 40.47 -8.90
CA LYS A 193 4.63 41.53 -8.92
C LYS A 193 5.31 41.62 -7.54
N ASP A 194 6.64 41.71 -7.57
CA ASP A 194 7.51 41.80 -6.39
C ASP A 194 7.53 40.53 -5.49
N HIS A 195 6.90 39.44 -5.90
CA HIS A 195 7.04 38.16 -5.22
C HIS A 195 8.37 37.49 -5.60
N GLN A 196 8.90 36.68 -4.67
CA GLN A 196 10.07 35.89 -4.96
C GLN A 196 9.70 34.73 -5.89
N TYR A 197 10.49 34.53 -6.93
CA TYR A 197 10.30 33.42 -7.87
C TYR A 197 11.62 32.71 -8.15
N GLN A 198 11.51 31.52 -8.73
CA GLN A 198 12.62 30.72 -9.23
C GLN A 198 12.23 30.08 -10.56
N PHE A 199 13.23 29.75 -11.38
CA PHE A 199 13.02 28.99 -12.60
C PHE A 199 12.56 27.56 -12.30
N LEU A 200 11.73 27.00 -13.18
CA LEU A 200 11.09 25.71 -12.97
C LEU A 200 12.10 24.58 -12.74
N GLU A 201 13.22 24.57 -13.46
CA GLU A 201 14.23 23.52 -13.38
C GLU A 201 14.84 23.43 -11.97
N ASP A 202 15.15 24.58 -11.38
CA ASP A 202 15.75 24.65 -10.05
C ASP A 202 14.71 24.39 -8.96
N ALA A 203 13.48 24.90 -9.14
CA ALA A 203 12.35 24.59 -8.27
C ALA A 203 12.11 23.08 -8.20
N VAL A 204 12.04 22.41 -9.36
CA VAL A 204 11.81 20.97 -9.47
C VAL A 204 12.96 20.18 -8.84
N LYS A 205 14.22 20.55 -9.10
CA LYS A 205 15.38 19.89 -8.48
C LYS A 205 15.32 19.98 -6.95
N ASN A 206 15.02 21.16 -6.42
CA ASN A 206 14.93 21.38 -4.98
C ASN A 206 13.74 20.62 -4.37
N GLN A 207 12.56 20.71 -4.98
CA GLN A 207 11.37 20.03 -4.49
C GLN A 207 11.50 18.51 -4.55
N ARG A 208 12.15 17.96 -5.60
CA ARG A 208 12.48 16.52 -5.67
C ARG A 208 13.37 16.07 -4.52
N LYS A 209 14.39 16.86 -4.14
CA LYS A 209 15.25 16.55 -2.99
C LYS A 209 14.47 16.56 -1.67
N VAL A 210 13.61 17.56 -1.47
CA VAL A 210 12.75 17.66 -0.28
C VAL A 210 11.80 16.46 -0.21
N LEU A 211 11.08 16.16 -1.29
CA LEU A 211 10.16 15.03 -1.36
C LEU A 211 10.88 13.69 -1.15
N ALA A 212 12.05 13.48 -1.76
CA ALA A 212 12.84 12.27 -1.55
C ALA A 212 13.24 12.09 -0.08
N THR A 213 13.62 13.18 0.59
CA THR A 213 13.95 13.17 2.02
C THR A 213 12.73 12.83 2.88
N LEU A 214 11.58 13.42 2.58
CA LEU A 214 10.32 13.16 3.28
C LEU A 214 9.85 11.71 3.08
N VAL A 215 9.92 11.19 1.85
CA VAL A 215 9.56 9.80 1.53
C VAL A 215 10.50 8.82 2.23
N LYS A 216 11.81 9.08 2.24
CA LYS A 216 12.77 8.26 2.99
C LYS A 216 12.41 8.20 4.48
N ARG A 217 12.19 9.35 5.10
CA ARG A 217 11.80 9.44 6.52
C ARG A 217 10.47 8.75 6.81
N LEU A 218 9.51 8.82 5.88
CA LEU A 218 8.24 8.11 5.98
C LEU A 218 8.44 6.59 5.88
N GLY A 219 9.32 6.14 4.98
CA GLY A 219 9.71 4.73 4.83
C GLY A 219 10.35 4.18 6.11
N ASP A 220 11.27 4.92 6.71
CA ASP A 220 11.92 4.54 7.99
C ASP A 220 10.88 4.42 9.12
N LYS A 221 9.95 5.39 9.21
CA LYS A 221 8.83 5.33 10.17
C LYS A 221 7.90 4.15 9.90
N HIS A 222 7.59 3.84 8.64
CA HIS A 222 6.76 2.70 8.26
C HIS A 222 7.42 1.37 8.67
N ALA A 223 8.73 1.21 8.43
CA ALA A 223 9.48 0.03 8.83
C ALA A 223 9.48 -0.15 10.37
N ASN A 224 9.63 0.94 11.11
CA ASN A 224 9.52 0.92 12.57
C ASN A 224 8.13 0.49 13.03
N LEU A 225 7.07 1.06 12.44
CA LEU A 225 5.70 0.68 12.74
C LEU A 225 5.44 -0.80 12.45
N GLN A 226 5.89 -1.32 11.31
CA GLN A 226 5.80 -2.75 10.99
C GLN A 226 6.50 -3.63 12.02
N ARG A 227 7.66 -3.20 12.53
CA ARG A 227 8.40 -3.93 13.58
C ARG A 227 7.60 -3.95 14.88
N SER A 228 7.11 -2.80 15.33
CA SER A 228 6.30 -2.69 16.54
C SER A 228 4.99 -3.49 16.43
N THR A 229 4.33 -3.49 15.27
CA THR A 229 3.15 -4.34 15.03
C THR A 229 3.47 -5.82 15.21
N LYS A 230 4.59 -6.29 14.66
CA LYS A 230 5.05 -7.69 14.83
C LYS A 230 5.36 -8.02 16.29
N GLU A 231 5.99 -7.09 17.01
CA GLU A 231 6.27 -7.23 18.45
C GLU A 231 4.97 -7.37 19.25
N VAL A 232 3.99 -6.50 19.00
CA VAL A 232 2.66 -6.58 19.65
C VAL A 232 1.98 -7.90 19.34
N CYS A 233 2.00 -8.38 18.09
CA CYS A 233 1.47 -9.70 17.73
C CYS A 233 2.16 -10.84 18.50
N ASN A 234 3.48 -10.77 18.66
CA ASN A 234 4.23 -11.76 19.43
C ASN A 234 3.86 -11.72 20.91
N PHE A 235 3.70 -10.53 21.50
CA PHE A 235 3.26 -10.36 22.88
C PHE A 235 1.85 -10.91 23.10
N ILE A 236 0.90 -10.65 22.20
CA ILE A 236 -0.45 -11.21 22.27
C ILE A 236 -0.40 -12.74 22.32
N ARG A 237 0.44 -13.36 21.48
CA ARG A 237 0.64 -14.82 21.50
C ARG A 237 1.26 -15.30 22.81
N GLN A 238 2.30 -14.60 23.29
CA GLN A 238 2.99 -14.94 24.53
C GLN A 238 2.06 -14.87 25.75
N VAL A 239 1.23 -13.83 25.84
CA VAL A 239 0.22 -13.69 26.90
C VAL A 239 -0.75 -14.86 26.87
N THR A 240 -1.22 -15.25 25.69
CA THR A 240 -2.11 -16.42 25.52
C THR A 240 -1.43 -17.72 25.97
N ASP A 241 -0.16 -17.92 25.64
CA ASP A 241 0.59 -19.12 26.03
C ASP A 241 0.87 -19.15 27.54
N VAL A 242 1.20 -18.01 28.15
CA VAL A 242 1.38 -17.89 29.61
C VAL A 242 0.06 -18.18 30.31
N GLN A 243 -1.06 -17.63 29.85
CA GLN A 243 -2.38 -17.91 30.40
C GLN A 243 -2.69 -19.42 30.40
N LYS A 244 -2.43 -20.11 29.28
CA LYS A 244 -2.62 -21.57 29.17
C LYS A 244 -1.72 -22.34 30.14
N ARG A 245 -0.44 -21.96 30.25
CA ARG A 245 0.50 -22.58 31.20
C ARG A 245 0.04 -22.43 32.63
N VAL A 246 -0.31 -21.21 33.05
CA VAL A 246 -0.83 -20.93 34.40
C VAL A 246 -2.09 -21.75 34.66
N GLN A 247 -3.00 -21.89 33.70
CA GLN A 247 -4.19 -22.72 33.85
C GLN A 247 -3.85 -24.20 34.08
N VAL A 248 -2.85 -24.74 33.37
CA VAL A 248 -2.38 -26.11 33.57
C VAL A 248 -1.69 -26.26 34.93
N ASP A 249 -0.85 -25.31 35.32
CA ASP A 249 -0.12 -25.34 36.61
C ASP A 249 -1.09 -25.33 37.79
N VAL A 250 -2.14 -24.50 37.74
CA VAL A 250 -3.20 -24.48 38.75
C VAL A 250 -3.90 -25.85 38.84
N LYS A 251 -4.26 -26.45 37.70
CA LYS A 251 -4.89 -27.78 37.68
C LYS A 251 -3.96 -28.87 38.24
N MET A 252 -2.67 -28.82 37.91
CA MET A 252 -1.67 -29.76 38.40
C MET A 252 -1.47 -29.63 39.91
N ALA A 253 -1.42 -28.40 40.44
CA ALA A 253 -1.32 -28.16 41.88
C ALA A 253 -2.54 -28.73 42.63
N ILE A 254 -3.75 -28.54 42.11
CA ILE A 254 -4.97 -29.13 42.66
C ILE A 254 -4.87 -30.67 42.70
N LEU A 255 -4.44 -31.29 41.59
CA LEU A 255 -4.29 -32.75 41.54
C LEU A 255 -3.24 -33.28 42.53
N GLN A 256 -2.14 -32.55 42.74
CA GLN A 256 -1.13 -32.92 43.74
C GLN A 256 -1.69 -32.86 45.16
N ILE A 257 -2.43 -31.81 45.50
CA ILE A 257 -3.10 -31.67 46.81
C ILE A 257 -4.09 -32.81 47.01
N MET A 258 -4.95 -33.08 46.02
CA MET A 258 -5.90 -34.20 46.08
C MET A 258 -5.20 -35.56 46.25
N LYS A 259 -4.06 -35.77 45.58
CA LYS A 259 -3.28 -37.01 45.70
C LYS A 259 -2.78 -37.23 47.12
N GLU A 260 -2.21 -36.21 47.76
CA GLU A 260 -1.70 -36.33 49.12
C GLU A 260 -2.84 -36.46 50.14
N LEU A 261 -3.95 -35.73 49.95
CA LEU A 261 -5.14 -35.87 50.76
C LEU A 261 -5.71 -37.30 50.71
N ASN A 262 -5.84 -37.86 49.51
CA ASN A 262 -6.31 -39.24 49.31
C ASN A 262 -5.36 -40.26 49.93
N LYS A 263 -4.05 -40.03 49.84
CA LYS A 263 -3.04 -40.88 50.48
C LYS A 263 -3.20 -40.87 52.00
N ARG A 264 -3.36 -39.69 52.63
CA ARG A 264 -3.58 -39.58 54.07
C ARG A 264 -4.90 -40.21 54.50
N SER A 265 -5.97 -40.02 53.71
CA SER A 265 -7.27 -40.64 53.94
C SER A 265 -7.17 -42.18 53.98
N ARG A 266 -6.47 -42.79 53.00
CA ARG A 266 -6.26 -44.25 52.98
C ARG A 266 -5.53 -44.77 54.23
N VAL A 267 -4.54 -44.05 54.74
CA VAL A 267 -3.82 -44.42 55.96
C VAL A 267 -4.77 -44.41 57.16
N LEU A 268 -5.57 -43.36 57.32
CA LEU A 268 -6.52 -43.24 58.44
C LEU A 268 -7.62 -44.30 58.38
N VAL A 269 -8.13 -44.61 57.18
CA VAL A 269 -9.11 -45.69 56.99
C VAL A 269 -8.51 -47.04 57.37
N SER A 270 -7.27 -47.31 56.95
CA SER A 270 -6.57 -48.54 57.32
C SER A 270 -6.34 -48.65 58.83
N ASP A 271 -6.04 -47.55 59.51
CA ASP A 271 -5.89 -47.51 60.97
C ASP A 271 -7.22 -47.81 61.68
N ALA A 272 -8.31 -47.19 61.23
CA ALA A 272 -9.64 -47.45 61.78
C ALA A 272 -10.05 -48.92 61.60
N GLN A 273 -9.77 -49.48 60.42
CA GLN A 273 -10.07 -50.88 60.13
C GLN A 273 -9.26 -51.84 61.02
N ARG A 274 -7.97 -51.57 61.21
CA ARG A 274 -7.12 -52.35 62.13
C ARG A 274 -7.64 -52.32 63.58
N VAL A 275 -8.11 -51.17 64.05
CA VAL A 275 -8.72 -51.06 65.39
C VAL A 275 -10.02 -51.87 65.47
N ALA A 276 -10.88 -51.77 64.45
CA ALA A 276 -12.13 -52.50 64.39
C ALA A 276 -11.90 -54.03 64.36
N GLU A 277 -10.99 -54.51 63.53
CA GLU A 277 -10.59 -55.92 63.45
C GLU A 277 -10.03 -56.41 64.80
N GLY A 278 -9.19 -55.61 65.46
CA GLY A 278 -8.68 -55.94 66.79
C GLY A 278 -9.76 -55.99 67.88
N GLN A 279 -10.82 -55.18 67.77
CA GLN A 279 -11.98 -55.27 68.68
C GLN A 279 -12.85 -56.49 68.38
N GLN A 280 -13.12 -56.76 67.10
CA GLN A 280 -13.85 -57.92 66.62
C GLN A 280 -13.21 -59.23 67.12
N GLU A 281 -11.89 -59.37 66.95
CA GLU A 281 -11.15 -60.57 67.39
C GLU A 281 -11.25 -60.79 68.92
N LYS A 282 -11.23 -59.71 69.71
CA LYS A 282 -11.44 -59.80 71.17
C LYS A 282 -12.85 -60.26 71.52
N LEU A 283 -13.86 -59.72 70.85
CA LEU A 283 -15.26 -60.11 71.06
C LEU A 283 -15.50 -61.57 70.65
N GLU A 284 -14.90 -62.02 69.55
CA GLU A 284 -14.97 -63.43 69.11
C GLU A 284 -14.33 -64.38 70.13
N LYS A 285 -13.17 -64.03 70.70
CA LYS A 285 -12.53 -64.80 71.78
C LYS A 285 -13.41 -64.88 73.03
N GLN A 286 -14.03 -63.76 73.42
CA GLN A 286 -14.97 -63.74 74.55
C GLN A 286 -16.21 -64.59 74.29
N HIS A 287 -16.82 -64.45 73.10
CA HIS A 287 -17.96 -65.25 72.69
C HIS A 287 -17.62 -66.74 72.72
N TRP A 288 -16.48 -67.16 72.15
CA TRP A 288 -16.03 -68.54 72.17
C TRP A 288 -15.88 -69.09 73.59
N ALA A 289 -15.28 -68.31 74.50
CA ALA A 289 -15.13 -68.68 75.90
C ALA A 289 -16.48 -68.85 76.60
N MET A 290 -17.43 -67.93 76.38
CA MET A 290 -18.79 -68.01 76.92
C MET A 290 -19.54 -69.23 76.38
N THR A 291 -19.50 -69.49 75.06
CA THR A 291 -20.12 -70.68 74.47
C THR A 291 -19.55 -71.97 75.04
N ARG A 292 -18.22 -72.01 75.28
CA ARG A 292 -17.58 -73.18 75.90
C ARG A 292 -18.06 -73.40 77.33
N MET A 293 -18.17 -72.34 78.14
CA MET A 293 -18.73 -72.43 79.49
C MET A 293 -20.20 -72.86 79.47
N GLN A 294 -21.00 -72.29 78.58
CA GLN A 294 -22.42 -72.63 78.45
C GLN A 294 -22.61 -74.12 78.17
N ARG A 295 -21.87 -74.69 77.20
CA ARG A 295 -21.92 -76.14 76.92
C ARG A 295 -21.56 -76.99 78.14
N HIS A 296 -20.61 -76.54 78.96
CA HIS A 296 -20.21 -77.24 80.17
C HIS A 296 -21.31 -77.20 81.24
N GLN A 297 -21.94 -76.04 81.44
CA GLN A 297 -23.09 -75.89 82.33
C GLN A 297 -24.27 -76.76 81.88
N GLU A 298 -24.60 -76.74 80.59
CA GLU A 298 -25.65 -77.60 80.01
C GLU A 298 -25.38 -79.10 80.22
N HIS A 299 -24.11 -79.52 80.19
CA HIS A 299 -23.73 -80.91 80.49
C HIS A 299 -23.91 -81.26 81.98
N ILE A 300 -23.58 -80.34 82.90
CA ILE A 300 -23.75 -80.56 84.36
C ILE A 300 -25.24 -80.61 84.74
N LEU A 301 -26.08 -79.85 84.04
CA LEU A 301 -27.52 -79.75 84.32
C LEU A 301 -28.35 -80.92 83.74
N ARG A 302 -27.73 -81.84 82.98
CA ARG A 302 -28.34 -83.07 82.48
C ARG A 302 -28.04 -84.25 83.39
#